data_AF-A0A534SRV6-F1
#
_entry.id   AF-A0A534SRV6-F1
#
_cell.length_a   1.000
_cell.length_b   1.000
_cell.length_c   1.000
_cell.angle_alpha   90.00
_cell.angle_beta   90.00
_cell.angle_gamma   90.00
#
_symmetry.space_group_name_H-M   'P 1'
#
loop_
_entity.id
_entity.type
_entity.pdbx_description
1 polymer ?
#
loop_
_entity_poly.entity_id
_entity_poly.type
_entity_poly.pdbx_seq_one_letter_code
_entity_poly.pdbx_strand_id
1 'polypeptide(L)'
;MSTGETPIAISLIRYTVTYGEKGAPVDYVRLGKMLSTGQYLALSNKPNHPNGGKAFIDFFLGDESMRILAKMGEFVNRKGIHPPLPGADKIQAVEMDDFDANEFKEKTQEFQKIFLK
;
A
#
# COMPACT_ATOMS: atom_id res chain seq x y z
N MET A 1 17.18 2.03 5.94
CA MET A 1 16.28 2.02 7.12
C MET A 1 16.52 0.82 8.02
N SER A 2 16.40 -0.43 7.54
CA SER A 2 16.55 -1.63 8.38
C SER A 2 17.94 -1.83 9.00
N THR A 3 18.98 -1.24 8.42
CA THR A 3 20.36 -1.23 8.94
C THR A 3 20.65 -0.12 9.96
N GLY A 4 19.74 0.85 10.15
CA GLY A 4 19.95 2.01 11.01
C GLY A 4 20.79 3.16 10.40
N GLU A 5 21.34 2.98 9.20
CA GLU A 5 22.21 3.99 8.55
C GLU A 5 21.46 5.24 8.07
N THR A 6 20.17 5.11 7.78
CA THR A 6 19.30 6.23 7.39
C THR A 6 18.16 6.34 8.40
N PRO A 7 18.05 7.46 9.14
CA PRO A 7 17.10 7.59 10.25
C PRO A 7 15.63 7.70 9.79
N ILE A 8 15.39 8.14 8.55
CA ILE A 8 14.05 8.27 7.96
C ILE A 8 14.11 8.00 6.46
N ALA A 9 13.09 7.34 5.90
CA ALA A 9 12.93 7.21 4.46
C ALA A 9 11.43 7.25 4.07
N ILE A 10 11.18 7.57 2.80
CA ILE A 10 9.85 7.48 2.20
C ILE A 10 9.67 6.04 1.70
N SER A 11 8.64 5.35 2.19
CA SER A 11 8.37 3.96 1.82
C SER A 11 6.91 3.58 2.11
N LEU A 12 6.55 2.33 1.81
CA LEU A 12 5.25 1.78 2.15
C LEU A 12 5.19 1.44 3.65
N ILE A 13 4.11 1.86 4.30
CA ILE A 13 3.88 1.67 5.74
C ILE A 13 3.91 0.19 6.14
N ARG A 14 3.45 -0.71 5.25
CA ARG A 14 3.44 -2.16 5.50
C ARG A 14 4.82 -2.71 5.90
N TYR A 15 5.90 -2.05 5.48
CA TYR A 15 7.26 -2.47 5.82
C TYR A 15 7.59 -2.30 7.30
N THR A 16 6.88 -1.43 8.03
CA THR A 16 6.97 -1.37 9.49
C THR A 16 6.54 -2.69 10.12
N VAL A 17 5.51 -3.35 9.58
CA VAL A 17 5.09 -4.70 10.04
C VAL A 17 6.13 -5.73 9.61
N THR A 18 6.40 -5.85 8.31
CA THR A 18 7.23 -6.97 7.80
C THR A 18 8.69 -6.91 8.24
N TYR A 19 9.25 -5.73 8.49
CA TYR A 19 10.60 -5.60 9.04
C TYR A 19 10.60 -5.59 10.57
N GLY A 20 9.56 -5.04 11.21
CA GLY A 20 9.38 -5.12 12.66
C GLY A 20 9.28 -6.55 13.16
N GLU A 21 8.58 -7.43 12.44
CA GLU A 21 8.52 -8.88 12.71
C GLU A 21 9.90 -9.55 12.66
N LYS A 22 10.84 -8.98 11.90
CA LYS A 22 12.24 -9.46 11.79
C LYS A 22 13.17 -8.79 12.82
N GLY A 23 12.62 -8.01 13.76
CA GLY A 23 13.36 -7.33 14.81
C GLY A 23 14.00 -6.00 14.38
N ALA A 24 13.67 -5.47 13.20
CA ALA A 24 14.17 -4.16 12.80
C ALA A 24 13.52 -3.06 13.67
N PRO A 25 14.31 -2.10 14.19
CA PRO A 25 13.79 -1.01 15.02
C PRO A 25 13.17 0.09 14.16
N VAL A 26 12.10 -0.24 13.43
CA VAL A 26 11.41 0.67 12.51
C VAL A 26 10.02 1.02 13.04
N ASP A 27 9.63 2.28 12.85
CA ASP A 27 8.27 2.79 13.07
C ASP A 27 7.90 3.69 11.87
N TYR A 28 6.64 4.13 11.81
CA TYR A 28 6.15 5.06 10.81
C TYR A 28 5.68 6.38 11.44
N VAL A 29 5.71 7.44 10.64
CA VAL A 29 5.23 8.76 11.07
C VAL A 29 3.72 8.85 10.85
N ARG A 30 2.97 9.16 11.92
CA ARG A 30 1.49 9.22 11.92
C ARG A 30 0.98 10.57 11.44
N LEU A 31 1.03 10.80 10.12
CA LEU A 31 0.70 12.10 9.49
C LEU A 31 -0.82 12.38 9.35
N GLY A 32 -1.69 11.44 9.74
CA GLY A 32 -3.15 11.55 9.60
C GLY A 32 -3.65 11.36 8.16
N LYS A 33 -3.07 12.08 7.19
CA LYS A 33 -3.26 11.84 5.75
C LYS A 33 -2.02 11.21 5.15
N MET A 34 -2.19 10.12 4.40
CA MET A 34 -1.07 9.41 3.78
C MET A 34 -1.44 8.98 2.36
N LEU A 35 -0.47 9.08 1.45
CA LEU A 35 -0.66 8.66 0.07
C LEU A 35 -0.84 7.13 0.00
N SER A 36 -1.76 6.69 -0.85
CA SER A 36 -2.08 5.29 -1.08
C SER A 36 -2.13 4.97 -2.57
N THR A 37 -1.78 3.74 -2.92
CA THR A 37 -1.97 3.18 -4.26
C THR A 37 -3.04 2.10 -4.19
N GLY A 38 -4.02 2.15 -5.11
CA GLY A 38 -5.06 1.14 -5.21
C GLY A 38 -4.50 -0.19 -5.72
N GLN A 39 -4.91 -1.30 -5.11
CA GLN A 39 -4.63 -2.65 -5.60
C GLN A 39 -5.92 -3.26 -6.16
N TYR A 40 -5.84 -3.76 -7.39
CA TYR A 40 -7.02 -4.20 -8.15
C TYR A 40 -6.95 -5.69 -8.49
N LEU A 41 -8.10 -6.36 -8.35
CA LEU A 41 -8.30 -7.73 -8.81
C LEU A 41 -9.35 -7.71 -9.92
N ALA A 42 -9.02 -8.31 -11.07
CA ALA A 42 -9.90 -8.32 -12.24
C ALA A 42 -10.03 -9.73 -12.82
N LEU A 43 -11.19 -10.02 -13.41
CA LEU A 43 -11.41 -11.21 -14.21
C LEU A 43 -11.13 -10.89 -15.68
N SER A 44 -10.32 -11.72 -16.34
CA SER A 44 -10.11 -11.61 -17.79
C SER A 44 -11.43 -11.69 -18.56
N ASN A 45 -11.52 -10.98 -19.69
CA ASN A 45 -12.70 -10.98 -20.56
C ASN A 45 -12.98 -12.37 -21.20
N LYS A 46 -11.96 -13.24 -21.29
CA LYS A 46 -12.09 -14.61 -21.83
C LYS A 46 -11.48 -15.63 -20.86
N PRO A 47 -12.09 -15.85 -19.68
CA PRO A 47 -11.55 -16.77 -18.70
C PRO A 47 -11.89 -18.21 -19.08
N ASN A 48 -10.93 -19.14 -18.97
CA ASN A 48 -11.20 -20.58 -19.18
C ASN A 48 -12.20 -21.14 -18.16
N HIS A 49 -12.26 -20.54 -16.97
CA HIS A 49 -13.16 -20.93 -15.87
C HIS A 49 -13.85 -19.69 -15.26
N PRO A 50 -14.88 -19.11 -15.91
CA PRO A 50 -15.52 -17.87 -15.46
C PRO A 50 -16.09 -17.96 -14.04
N ASN A 51 -16.74 -19.08 -13.71
CA ASN A 51 -17.34 -19.28 -12.39
C ASN A 51 -16.27 -19.43 -11.30
N GLY A 52 -15.16 -20.13 -11.60
CA GLY A 52 -14.04 -20.26 -10.67
C GLY A 52 -13.35 -18.92 -10.40
N GLY A 53 -13.15 -18.11 -11.44
CA GLY A 53 -12.58 -16.77 -11.29
C GLY A 53 -13.47 -15.83 -10.46
N LYS A 54 -14.79 -15.86 -10.68
CA LYS A 54 -15.76 -15.10 -9.85
C LYS A 54 -15.74 -15.55 -8.39
N ALA A 55 -15.81 -16.86 -8.14
CA ALA A 55 -15.76 -17.41 -6.79
C ALA A 55 -14.44 -17.05 -6.08
N PHE A 56 -13.32 -17.02 -6.79
CA PHE A 56 -12.05 -16.56 -6.24
C PHE A 56 -12.07 -15.06 -5.87
N ILE A 57 -12.65 -14.20 -6.72
CA ILE A 57 -12.79 -12.77 -6.42
C ILE A 57 -13.66 -12.59 -5.16
N ASP A 58 -14.78 -13.30 -5.06
CA ASP A 58 -15.66 -13.23 -3.89
C ASP A 58 -14.94 -13.68 -2.61
N PHE A 59 -14.19 -14.78 -2.68
CA PHE A 59 -13.35 -15.26 -1.58
C PHE A 59 -12.27 -14.26 -1.19
N PHE A 60 -11.50 -13.76 -2.17
CA PHE A 60 -10.40 -12.82 -1.95
C PHE A 60 -10.88 -11.52 -1.29
N LEU A 61 -12.06 -11.04 -1.67
CA LEU A 61 -12.68 -9.86 -1.06
C LEU A 61 -13.36 -10.19 0.29
N GLY A 62 -13.48 -11.45 0.69
CA GLY A 62 -14.08 -11.86 1.95
C GLY A 62 -13.30 -11.38 3.18
N ASP A 63 -13.97 -11.36 4.34
CA ASP A 63 -13.39 -10.93 5.61
C ASP A 63 -12.15 -11.74 6.01
N GLU A 64 -12.14 -13.05 5.73
CA GLU A 64 -11.01 -13.92 6.04
C GLU A 64 -9.74 -13.49 5.29
N SER A 65 -9.82 -13.37 3.97
CA SER A 65 -8.70 -12.92 3.13
C SER A 65 -8.25 -11.50 3.50
N MET A 66 -9.19 -10.60 3.76
CA MET A 66 -8.87 -9.23 4.17
C MET A 66 -8.18 -9.17 5.54
N ARG A 67 -8.54 -10.04 6.49
CA ARG A 67 -7.80 -10.18 7.77
C ARG A 67 -6.39 -10.72 7.56
N ILE A 68 -6.20 -11.67 6.64
CA ILE A 68 -4.88 -12.21 6.31
C ILE A 68 -3.99 -11.10 5.74
N LEU A 69 -4.48 -10.33 4.77
CA LEU A 69 -3.75 -9.21 4.19
C LEU A 69 -3.44 -8.13 5.24
N ALA A 70 -4.41 -7.78 6.08
CA ALA A 70 -4.21 -6.81 7.14
C ALA A 70 -3.12 -7.25 8.13
N LYS A 71 -3.07 -8.53 8.51
CA LYS A 71 -1.99 -9.08 9.36
C LYS A 71 -0.60 -8.88 8.74
N MET A 72 -0.49 -8.91 7.41
CA MET A 72 0.77 -8.66 6.69
C MET A 72 1.12 -7.16 6.56
N GLY A 73 0.32 -6.28 7.17
CA GLY A 73 0.52 -4.82 7.17
C GLY A 73 -0.22 -4.08 6.05
N GLU A 74 -1.04 -4.76 5.25
CA GLU A 74 -1.82 -4.10 4.20
C GLU A 74 -3.00 -3.31 4.77
N PHE A 75 -3.29 -2.17 4.15
CA PHE A 75 -4.54 -1.44 4.38
C PHE A 75 -5.59 -2.00 3.42
N VAL A 76 -6.67 -2.55 3.99
CA VAL A 76 -7.72 -3.23 3.23
C VAL A 76 -9.01 -2.41 3.16
N ASN A 77 -9.83 -2.68 2.15
CA ASN A 77 -11.07 -1.95 1.89
C ASN A 77 -12.27 -2.44 2.75
N ARG A 78 -12.03 -3.29 3.75
CA ARG A 78 -13.07 -3.80 4.66
C ARG A 78 -13.12 -2.97 5.93
N LYS A 79 -14.30 -2.43 6.25
CA LYS A 79 -14.53 -1.63 7.45
C LYS A 79 -14.20 -2.43 8.70
N GLY A 80 -13.45 -1.82 9.62
CA GLY A 80 -13.07 -2.44 10.90
C GLY A 80 -11.97 -3.49 10.80
N ILE A 81 -11.37 -3.70 9.62
CA ILE A 81 -10.21 -4.57 9.43
C ILE A 81 -9.01 -3.67 9.16
N HIS A 82 -8.09 -3.61 10.12
CA HIS A 82 -6.92 -2.75 10.07
C HIS A 82 -5.64 -3.56 10.27
N PRO A 83 -4.52 -3.11 9.68
CA PRO A 83 -3.23 -3.72 9.97
C PRO A 83 -2.84 -3.53 11.45
N PRO A 84 -1.96 -4.39 12.00
CA PRO A 84 -1.53 -4.36 13.39
C PRO A 84 -0.55 -3.20 13.67
N LEU A 85 -0.91 -1.99 13.27
CA LEU A 85 -0.11 -0.78 13.39
C LEU A 85 -0.81 0.21 14.34
N PRO A 86 -0.09 0.79 15.31
CA PRO A 86 -0.67 1.78 16.21
C PRO A 86 -1.22 2.98 15.44
N GLY A 87 -2.53 3.24 15.55
CA GLY A 87 -3.20 4.37 14.91
C GLY A 87 -3.60 4.15 13.44
N ALA A 88 -3.56 2.91 12.94
CA ALA A 88 -3.98 2.59 11.57
C ALA A 88 -5.43 3.00 11.25
N ASP A 89 -6.32 2.94 12.24
CA ASP A 89 -7.73 3.35 12.17
C ASP A 89 -7.93 4.86 11.97
N LYS A 90 -6.90 5.67 12.24
CA LYS A 90 -6.93 7.13 12.14
C LYS A 90 -6.36 7.65 10.84
N ILE A 91 -5.83 6.77 9.99
CA ILE A 91 -5.21 7.16 8.73
C ILE A 91 -6.30 7.38 7.68
N GLN A 92 -6.31 8.58 7.10
CA GLN A 92 -7.00 8.87 5.87
C GLN A 92 -6.07 8.59 4.70
N ALA A 93 -6.38 7.53 3.95
CA ALA A 93 -5.73 7.23 2.68
C ALA A 93 -6.14 8.28 1.63
N VAL A 94 -5.16 8.82 0.91
CA VAL A 94 -5.35 9.72 -0.23
C VAL A 94 -4.75 9.03 -1.44
N GLU A 95 -5.58 8.74 -2.43
CA GLU A 95 -5.12 8.10 -3.67
C GLU A 95 -4.08 8.98 -4.38
N MET A 96 -3.00 8.35 -4.82
CA MET A 96 -1.99 9.01 -5.64
C MET A 96 -2.56 9.31 -7.03
N ASP A 97 -2.11 10.40 -7.64
CA ASP A 97 -2.41 10.69 -9.04
C ASP A 97 -1.74 9.64 -9.95
N ASP A 98 -2.50 9.10 -10.89
CA ASP A 98 -1.98 8.25 -11.96
C ASP A 98 -1.51 9.13 -13.12
N PHE A 99 -0.19 9.33 -13.22
CA PHE A 99 0.41 10.12 -14.29
C PHE A 99 0.58 9.31 -15.56
N ASP A 100 0.27 9.94 -16.70
CA ASP A 100 0.67 9.42 -18.00
C ASP A 100 2.18 9.64 -18.27
N ALA A 101 2.65 9.16 -19.41
CA ALA A 101 4.07 9.26 -19.77
C ALA A 101 4.56 10.72 -19.92
N ASN A 102 3.69 11.65 -20.35
CA ASN A 102 4.04 13.05 -20.50
C ASN A 102 4.08 13.75 -19.14
N GLU A 103 3.06 13.55 -18.31
CA GLU A 103 2.99 14.10 -16.96
C GLU A 103 4.16 13.62 -16.10
N PHE A 104 4.50 12.33 -16.19
CA PHE A 104 5.66 11.77 -15.48
C PHE A 104 6.97 12.42 -15.91
N LYS A 105 7.14 12.67 -17.22
CA LYS A 105 8.32 13.36 -17.77
C LYS A 105 8.39 14.80 -17.29
N GLU A 106 7.28 15.53 -17.31
CA GLU A 106 7.20 16.92 -16.84
C GLU A 106 7.54 17.01 -15.35
N LYS A 107 6.94 16.16 -14.51
CA LYS A 107 7.24 16.10 -13.07
C LYS A 107 8.68 15.70 -12.78
N THR A 108 9.25 14.78 -13.55
CA THR A 108 10.67 14.43 -13.43
C THR A 108 11.57 15.65 -13.68
N GLN A 109 11.31 16.40 -14.75
CA GLN A 109 12.09 17.62 -15.07
C GLN A 109 11.91 18.71 -14.02
N GLU A 110 10.69 18.88 -13.48
CA GLU A 110 10.39 19.80 -12.39
C GLU A 110 11.23 19.46 -11.15
N PHE A 111 11.19 18.20 -10.69
CA PHE A 111 11.90 17.76 -9.49
C PHE A 111 13.41 17.78 -9.65
N GLN A 112 13.94 17.45 -10.83
CA GLN A 112 15.38 17.57 -11.11
C GLN A 112 15.86 19.01 -10.93
N LYS A 113 15.11 20.01 -11.41
CA LYS A 113 15.47 21.43 -11.22
C LYS A 113 15.42 21.87 -9.76
N ILE A 114 14.52 21.29 -8.97
CA ILE A 114 14.36 21.63 -7.54
C ILE A 114 15.51 21.02 -6.71
N PHE A 115 15.85 19.76 -6.94
CA PHE A 115 16.70 18.99 -6.02
C PHE A 115 18.12 18.71 -6.53
N LEU A 116 18.38 18.73 -7.83
CA LEU A 116 19.65 18.28 -8.43
C LEU A 116 20.41 19.39 -9.18
N LYS A 117 20.39 20.62 -8.66
CA LYS A 117 21.15 21.74 -9.24
C LYS A 117 22.60 21.38 -9.58
#